data_AF-A0A5C6NWP2-F1
#
_entry.id   AF-A0A5C6NWP2-F1
#
_cell.length_a   1.000
_cell.length_b   1.000
_cell.length_c   1.000
_cell.angle_alpha   90.00
_cell.angle_beta   90.00
_cell.angle_gamma   90.00
#
_symmetry.space_group_name_H-M   'P 1'
#
loop_
_entity.id
_entity.type
_entity.pdbx_description
1 polymer ?
#
loop_
_entity_poly.entity_id
_entity_poly.type
_entity_poly.pdbx_seq_one_letter_code
_entity_poly.pdbx_strand_id
1 'polypeptide(L)'
;MENVYFLCCKLNFYRVFQIMSVNVRINSPNVQYTDTHITARYSYQTTSVHRDGNNITASPCATEMTFRTERRVPRLGVMLVGWGGNNGTTVTAAVLANSLGLTWSTKTGQKKANYFGSFLQASTVCLGSGLEGDVNIPFRDLLPMVHPNDIVFDGWDISSMDLGCAMERAQVFDWSLQEQLRPHLSLMKPRPSIYIPEFIAANQESRADNVLTGTLADQARLAKS
;
A
#
# COMPACT_ATOMS: atom_id res chain seq x y z
N MET A 1 -23.64 -17.56 1.30
CA MET A 1 -22.63 -16.64 1.83
C MET A 1 -21.88 -16.07 0.64
N GLU A 2 -22.23 -14.83 0.30
CA GLU A 2 -21.79 -14.12 -0.89
C GLU A 2 -20.30 -13.77 -0.76
N ASN A 3 -19.52 -14.18 -1.76
CA ASN A 3 -18.16 -13.72 -1.95
C ASN A 3 -18.21 -12.24 -2.30
N VAL A 4 -17.47 -11.43 -1.55
CA VAL A 4 -17.28 -10.00 -1.81
C VAL A 4 -16.46 -9.86 -3.10
N TYR A 5 -17.14 -9.89 -4.24
CA TYR A 5 -16.61 -9.39 -5.49
C TYR A 5 -16.59 -7.86 -5.38
N PHE A 6 -15.41 -7.29 -5.18
CA PHE A 6 -15.21 -5.87 -5.41
C PHE A 6 -15.59 -5.58 -6.87
N LEU A 7 -16.63 -4.77 -7.04
CA LEU A 7 -17.24 -4.40 -8.31
C LEU A 7 -16.24 -3.58 -9.15
N CYS A 8 -15.34 -4.24 -9.86
CA CYS A 8 -14.52 -3.59 -10.88
C CYS A 8 -15.40 -3.40 -12.11
N CYS A 9 -15.87 -2.16 -12.28
CA CYS A 9 -16.61 -1.71 -13.45
C CYS A 9 -15.82 -2.11 -14.71
N LYS A 10 -16.45 -2.90 -15.60
CA LYS A 10 -15.94 -3.24 -16.94
C LYS A 10 -15.88 -1.97 -17.79
N LEU A 11 -14.85 -1.16 -17.60
CA LEU A 11 -14.39 -0.18 -18.58
C LEU A 11 -13.17 -0.79 -19.28
N ASN A 12 -13.18 -0.74 -20.61
CA ASN A 12 -12.20 -1.35 -21.53
C ASN A 12 -10.73 -1.32 -21.06
N PHE A 13 -10.34 -2.31 -20.24
CA PHE A 13 -8.98 -2.48 -19.71
C PHE A 13 -8.00 -3.07 -20.74
N TYR A 14 -8.47 -3.44 -21.93
CA TYR A 14 -7.70 -4.18 -22.93
C TYR A 14 -6.57 -3.39 -23.61
N ARG A 15 -6.41 -2.10 -23.31
CA ARG A 15 -5.28 -1.27 -23.79
C ARG A 15 -4.30 -0.85 -22.68
N VAL A 16 -4.33 -1.50 -21.53
CA VAL A 16 -3.40 -1.24 -20.40
C VAL A 16 -2.38 -2.38 -20.28
N PHE A 17 -1.76 -2.75 -21.40
CA PHE A 17 -0.63 -3.68 -21.37
C PHE A 17 0.62 -2.87 -21.06
N GLN A 18 1.13 -3.04 -19.82
CA GLN A 18 2.46 -2.64 -19.39
C GLN A 18 2.76 -1.15 -19.61
N ILE A 19 2.15 -0.28 -18.80
CA ILE A 19 2.50 1.14 -18.85
C ILE A 19 3.97 1.28 -18.46
N MET A 20 4.80 1.56 -19.46
CA MET A 20 6.21 1.86 -19.28
C MET A 20 6.32 3.06 -18.34
N SER A 21 7.25 2.98 -17.38
CA SER A 21 7.47 4.12 -16.49
C SER A 21 7.87 5.33 -17.34
N VAL A 22 7.19 6.45 -17.11
CA VAL A 22 7.43 7.70 -17.83
C VAL A 22 8.15 8.69 -16.92
N ASN A 23 9.11 9.43 -17.48
CA ASN A 23 9.74 10.53 -16.77
C ASN A 23 8.95 11.82 -17.03
N VAL A 24 8.27 12.32 -16.01
CA VAL A 24 7.46 13.55 -16.11
C VAL A 24 8.27 14.73 -15.61
N ARG A 25 8.39 15.77 -16.45
CA ARG A 25 9.02 17.05 -16.08
C ARG A 25 8.03 18.18 -16.31
N ILE A 26 7.74 18.93 -15.24
CA ILE A 26 6.86 20.09 -15.29
C ILE A 26 7.69 21.33 -15.63
N ASN A 27 7.44 21.91 -16.80
CA ASN A 27 8.09 23.16 -17.22
C ASN A 27 7.28 24.36 -16.71
N SER A 28 7.57 24.83 -15.50
CA SER A 28 6.87 25.95 -14.87
C SER A 28 7.85 26.83 -14.09
N PRO A 29 7.69 28.17 -14.09
CA PRO A 29 8.49 29.07 -13.25
C PRO A 29 8.25 28.85 -11.75
N ASN A 30 7.22 28.10 -11.38
CA ASN A 30 6.90 27.75 -9.99
C ASN A 30 7.50 26.41 -9.55
N VAL A 31 8.18 25.70 -10.44
CA VAL A 31 8.82 24.41 -10.13
C VAL A 31 10.31 24.50 -10.41
N GLN A 32 11.11 24.13 -9.42
CA GLN A 32 12.56 24.06 -9.53
C GLN A 32 13.02 22.63 -9.26
N TYR A 33 13.92 22.14 -10.10
CA TYR A 33 14.52 20.82 -9.97
C TYR A 33 16.00 20.98 -9.63
N THR A 34 16.43 20.31 -8.58
CA THR A 34 17.84 20.08 -8.23
C THR A 34 18.12 18.58 -8.26
N ASP A 35 19.37 18.16 -8.07
CA ASP A 35 19.70 16.73 -8.01
C ASP A 35 19.01 16.02 -6.84
N THR A 36 18.74 16.73 -5.75
CA THR A 36 18.21 16.16 -4.51
C THR A 36 16.74 16.46 -4.25
N HIS A 37 16.20 17.56 -4.78
CA HIS A 37 14.84 18.01 -4.46
C HIS A 37 14.08 18.58 -5.67
N ILE A 38 12.77 18.45 -5.62
CA ILE A 38 11.79 19.21 -6.40
C ILE A 38 11.19 20.25 -5.45
N THR A 39 11.22 21.53 -5.82
CA THR A 39 10.56 22.60 -5.05
C THR A 39 9.45 23.21 -5.89
N ALA A 40 8.24 23.26 -5.34
CA ALA A 40 7.05 23.75 -6.01
C ALA A 40 6.37 24.85 -5.17
N ARG A 41 6.12 26.01 -5.78
CA ARG A 41 5.28 27.06 -5.20
C ARG A 41 3.83 26.85 -5.61
N TYR A 42 2.92 26.90 -4.64
CA TYR A 42 1.50 26.67 -4.84
C TYR A 42 0.67 27.68 -4.04
N SER A 43 -0.22 28.39 -4.72
CA SER A 43 -1.19 29.30 -4.11
C SER A 43 -2.45 28.50 -3.78
N TYR A 44 -2.66 28.17 -2.51
CA TYR A 44 -3.87 27.47 -2.06
C TYR A 44 -4.99 28.47 -1.89
N GLN A 45 -5.93 28.47 -2.83
CA GLN A 45 -7.11 29.33 -2.80
C GLN A 45 -8.24 28.67 -2.01
N THR A 46 -8.80 29.39 -1.05
CA THR A 46 -9.94 28.94 -0.24
C THR A 46 -10.83 30.13 0.12
N THR A 47 -11.92 29.89 0.85
CA THR A 47 -12.87 30.93 1.25
C THR A 47 -13.10 30.85 2.75
N SER A 48 -12.79 31.92 3.47
CA SER A 48 -13.16 32.07 4.87
C SER A 48 -14.63 32.47 4.96
N VAL A 49 -15.39 31.83 5.85
CA VAL A 49 -16.81 32.14 6.05
C VAL A 49 -17.00 32.62 7.48
N HIS A 50 -17.47 33.85 7.63
CA HIS A 50 -17.87 34.43 8.91
C HIS A 50 -19.38 34.55 8.98
N ARG A 51 -19.99 34.07 10.06
CA ARG A 51 -21.43 34.20 10.32
C ARG A 51 -21.64 35.14 11.49
N ASP A 52 -22.45 36.16 11.27
CA ASP A 52 -22.91 37.10 12.30
C ASP A 52 -24.45 37.13 12.27
N GLY A 53 -25.07 36.36 13.18
CA GLY A 53 -26.50 36.09 13.14
C GLY A 53 -26.94 35.44 11.83
N ASN A 54 -27.83 36.12 11.08
CA ASN A 54 -28.29 35.70 9.76
C ASN A 54 -27.39 36.18 8.60
N ASN A 55 -26.40 37.03 8.86
CA ASN A 55 -25.47 37.50 7.84
C ASN A 55 -24.33 36.50 7.68
N ILE A 56 -24.08 36.06 6.45
CA ILE A 56 -22.97 35.19 6.09
C ILE A 56 -22.06 35.98 5.15
N THR A 57 -20.82 36.21 5.57
CA THR A 57 -19.79 36.84 4.74
C THR A 57 -18.78 35.79 4.32
N ALA A 58 -18.68 35.56 3.01
CA ALA A 58 -17.69 34.68 2.41
C ALA A 58 -16.56 35.52 1.81
N SER A 59 -15.34 35.35 2.32
CA SER A 59 -14.15 36.10 1.89
C SER A 59 -13.16 35.15 1.21
N PRO A 60 -13.02 35.20 -0.12
CA PRO A 60 -11.97 34.47 -0.82
C PRO A 60 -10.60 34.89 -0.30
N CYS A 61 -9.74 33.92 -0.03
CA CYS A 61 -8.37 34.15 0.43
C CYS A 61 -7.42 33.13 -0.20
N ALA A 62 -6.13 33.44 -0.19
CA ALA A 62 -5.09 32.58 -0.72
C ALA A 62 -3.95 32.43 0.30
N THR A 63 -3.44 31.21 0.43
CA THR A 63 -2.26 30.90 1.24
C THR A 63 -1.16 30.40 0.32
N GLU A 64 -0.06 31.15 0.23
CA GLU A 64 1.11 30.72 -0.53
C GLU A 64 1.89 29.64 0.23
N MET A 65 2.11 28.52 -0.44
CA MET A 65 2.83 27.37 0.10
C MET A 65 4.04 27.06 -0.78
N THR A 66 5.14 26.62 -0.15
CA THR A 66 6.29 26.07 -0.85
C THR A 66 6.48 24.63 -0.41
N PHE A 67 6.28 23.69 -1.33
CA PHE A 67 6.49 22.27 -1.11
C PHE A 67 7.89 21.88 -1.57
N ARG A 68 8.58 21.08 -0.76
CA ARG A 68 9.88 20.51 -1.11
C ARG A 68 9.80 18.99 -1.01
N THR A 69 9.98 18.32 -2.14
CA THR A 69 9.94 16.85 -2.25
C THR A 69 11.34 16.33 -2.51
N GLU A 70 11.83 15.42 -1.67
CA GLU A 70 13.11 14.73 -1.90
C GLU A 70 13.00 13.79 -3.11
N ARG A 71 14.03 13.78 -3.96
CA ARG A 71 14.05 12.96 -5.17
C ARG A 71 14.52 11.53 -4.93
N ARG A 72 15.32 11.32 -3.88
CA ARG A 72 15.82 10.01 -3.50
C ARG A 72 14.69 9.22 -2.86
N VAL A 73 14.33 8.09 -3.46
CA VAL A 73 13.40 7.13 -2.87
C VAL A 73 14.13 6.32 -1.80
N PRO A 74 13.69 6.34 -0.53
CA PRO A 74 14.34 5.61 0.54
C PRO A 74 14.04 4.11 0.47
N ARG A 75 14.84 3.30 1.16
CA ARG A 75 14.46 1.92 1.48
C ARG A 75 13.29 1.95 2.48
N LEU A 76 12.28 1.13 2.25
CA LEU A 76 11.08 1.08 3.11
C LEU A 76 10.94 -0.28 3.78
N GLY A 77 10.97 -0.27 5.11
CA GLY A 77 10.53 -1.39 5.94
C GLY A 77 9.11 -1.13 6.44
N VAL A 78 8.24 -2.14 6.39
CA VAL A 78 6.89 -2.09 6.94
C VAL A 78 6.78 -3.17 8.00
N MET A 79 6.47 -2.77 9.24
CA MET A 79 6.22 -3.69 10.34
C MET A 79 4.71 -3.79 10.61
N LEU A 80 4.16 -5.00 10.46
CA LEU A 80 2.73 -5.24 10.58
C LEU A 80 2.38 -5.85 11.94
N VAL A 81 1.39 -5.29 12.63
CA VAL A 81 0.76 -5.96 13.78
C VAL A 81 -0.34 -6.87 13.24
N GLY A 82 -0.32 -8.14 13.62
CA GLY A 82 -1.15 -9.19 13.02
C GLY A 82 -0.61 -9.65 11.67
N TRP A 83 0.72 -9.75 11.53
CA TRP A 83 1.37 -10.09 10.26
C TRP A 83 0.96 -11.47 9.72
N GLY A 84 0.72 -12.45 10.61
CA GLY A 84 0.20 -13.77 10.27
C GLY A 84 -1.31 -13.81 10.01
N GLY A 85 -2.03 -12.69 10.13
CA GLY A 85 -3.43 -12.58 9.73
C GLY A 85 -3.62 -12.57 8.22
N ASN A 86 -4.88 -12.71 7.76
CA ASN A 86 -5.21 -12.78 6.34
C ASN A 86 -4.64 -11.61 5.53
N ASN A 87 -4.74 -10.38 6.03
CA ASN A 87 -4.23 -9.20 5.32
C ASN A 87 -2.70 -9.17 5.30
N GLY A 88 -2.05 -9.49 6.43
CA GLY A 88 -0.59 -9.46 6.55
C GLY A 88 0.09 -10.50 5.66
N THR A 89 -0.45 -11.72 5.64
CA THR A 89 0.02 -12.77 4.73
C THR A 89 -0.25 -12.41 3.28
N THR A 90 -1.45 -11.91 2.96
CA THR A 90 -1.85 -11.54 1.59
C THR A 90 -0.98 -10.42 1.02
N VAL A 91 -0.74 -9.33 1.74
CA VAL A 91 0.08 -8.23 1.24
C VAL A 91 1.54 -8.67 1.01
N THR A 92 2.08 -9.46 1.93
CA THR A 92 3.46 -9.97 1.85
C THR A 92 3.61 -10.92 0.66
N ALA A 93 2.69 -11.88 0.52
CA ALA A 93 2.63 -12.83 -0.59
C ALA A 93 2.43 -12.14 -1.95
N ALA A 94 1.53 -11.15 -2.03
CA ALA A 94 1.27 -10.41 -3.26
C ALA A 94 2.50 -9.62 -3.72
N VAL A 95 3.22 -8.98 -2.80
CA VAL A 95 4.47 -8.28 -3.12
C VAL A 95 5.54 -9.25 -3.57
N LEU A 96 5.71 -10.37 -2.87
CA LEU A 96 6.69 -11.38 -3.24
C LEU A 96 6.40 -12.00 -4.62
N ALA A 97 5.13 -12.32 -4.91
CA ALA A 97 4.72 -12.85 -6.21
C ALA A 97 5.02 -11.88 -7.36
N ASN A 98 4.79 -10.57 -7.15
CA ASN A 98 5.12 -9.53 -8.12
C ASN A 98 6.64 -9.36 -8.30
N SER A 99 7.39 -9.38 -7.20
CA SER A 99 8.86 -9.25 -7.22
C SER A 99 9.53 -10.43 -7.96
N LEU A 100 9.03 -11.65 -7.73
CA LEU A 100 9.49 -12.86 -8.43
C LEU A 100 8.92 -13.01 -9.85
N GLY A 101 8.01 -12.14 -10.27
CA GLY A 101 7.38 -12.19 -11.59
C GLY A 101 6.53 -13.44 -11.83
N LEU A 102 5.91 -13.99 -10.78
CA LEU A 102 5.25 -15.28 -10.84
C LEU A 102 4.04 -15.29 -11.78
N THR A 103 3.82 -16.47 -12.37
CA THR A 103 2.61 -16.82 -13.11
C THR A 103 2.09 -18.16 -12.60
N TRP A 104 0.78 -18.36 -12.61
CA TRP A 104 0.18 -19.61 -12.17
C TRP A 104 -1.04 -19.97 -13.02
N SER A 105 -1.34 -21.26 -13.08
CA SER A 105 -2.50 -21.76 -13.80
C SER A 105 -3.75 -21.70 -12.92
N THR A 106 -4.86 -21.26 -13.50
CA THR A 106 -6.19 -21.28 -12.89
C THR A 106 -7.16 -22.03 -13.79
N LYS A 107 -8.37 -22.32 -13.29
CA LYS A 107 -9.45 -22.92 -14.09
C LYS A 107 -9.81 -22.10 -15.34
N THR A 108 -9.50 -20.81 -15.35
CA THR A 108 -9.83 -19.88 -16.45
C THR A 108 -8.60 -19.47 -17.28
N GLY A 109 -7.47 -20.17 -17.09
CA GLY A 109 -6.22 -19.92 -17.81
C GLY A 109 -5.09 -19.43 -16.91
N GLN A 110 -3.98 -19.03 -17.53
CA GLN A 110 -2.81 -18.53 -16.83
C GLN A 110 -3.04 -17.12 -16.28
N LYS A 111 -2.58 -16.87 -15.06
CA LYS A 111 -2.55 -15.56 -14.40
C LYS A 111 -1.10 -15.13 -14.17
N LYS A 112 -0.88 -13.82 -14.11
CA LYS A 112 0.40 -13.19 -13.76
C LYS A 112 0.20 -12.30 -12.55
N ALA A 113 1.16 -12.30 -11.64
CA ALA A 113 1.17 -11.40 -10.50
C ALA A 113 1.06 -9.93 -10.98
N ASN A 114 0.21 -9.16 -10.32
CA ASN A 114 -0.02 -7.75 -10.62
C ASN A 114 -0.47 -7.03 -9.33
N TYR A 115 -0.60 -5.70 -9.42
CA TYR A 115 -1.12 -4.84 -8.34
C TYR A 115 -2.50 -4.26 -8.66
N PHE A 116 -3.36 -4.99 -9.37
CA PHE A 116 -4.72 -4.54 -9.59
C PHE A 116 -5.45 -4.30 -8.26
N GLY A 117 -6.26 -3.26 -8.22
CA GLY A 117 -6.89 -2.76 -6.99
C GLY A 117 -6.03 -1.75 -6.21
N SER A 118 -4.74 -1.62 -6.50
CA SER A 118 -3.91 -0.54 -5.95
C SER A 118 -4.12 0.74 -6.75
N PHE A 119 -4.62 1.79 -6.11
CA PHE A 119 -4.74 3.11 -6.74
C PHE A 119 -3.38 3.60 -7.25
N LEU A 120 -2.32 3.50 -6.43
CA LEU A 120 -1.00 4.00 -6.83
C LEU A 120 -0.39 3.23 -8.00
N GLN A 121 -0.59 1.91 -8.08
CA GLN A 121 0.06 1.07 -9.09
C GLN A 121 -0.79 0.82 -10.35
N ALA A 122 -2.11 0.90 -10.24
CA ALA A 122 -3.04 0.50 -11.30
C ALA A 122 -3.95 1.63 -11.79
N SER A 123 -3.76 2.87 -11.32
CA SER A 123 -4.49 4.04 -11.83
C SER A 123 -3.60 4.98 -12.64
N THR A 124 -4.25 5.83 -13.42
CA THR A 124 -3.63 6.90 -14.19
C THR A 124 -4.18 8.27 -13.76
N VAL A 125 -3.41 9.31 -14.05
CA VAL A 125 -3.82 10.71 -13.90
C VAL A 125 -3.68 11.41 -15.25
N CYS A 126 -4.65 12.27 -15.59
CA CYS A 126 -4.57 13.13 -16.76
C CYS A 126 -3.62 14.28 -16.48
N LEU A 127 -2.54 14.40 -17.26
CA LEU A 127 -1.61 15.53 -17.20
C LEU A 127 -2.15 16.77 -17.91
N GLY A 128 -2.98 16.57 -18.93
CA GLY A 128 -3.52 17.63 -19.79
C GLY A 128 -3.78 17.11 -21.20
N SER A 129 -4.12 18.01 -22.11
CA SER A 129 -4.46 17.66 -23.49
C SER A 129 -3.27 17.85 -24.43
N GLY A 130 -2.97 16.81 -25.22
CA GLY A 130 -2.00 16.83 -26.32
C GLY A 130 -2.67 16.88 -27.69
N LEU A 131 -1.86 16.78 -28.75
CA LEU A 131 -2.34 16.85 -30.15
C LEU A 131 -3.33 15.72 -30.51
N GLU A 132 -3.19 14.55 -29.87
CA GLU A 132 -4.01 13.36 -30.12
C GLU A 132 -5.09 13.15 -29.04
N GLY A 133 -5.26 14.10 -28.12
CA GLY A 133 -6.19 14.01 -26.99
C GLY A 133 -5.49 14.01 -25.63
N ASP A 134 -6.22 13.60 -24.59
CA ASP A 134 -5.74 13.67 -23.20
C ASP A 134 -4.58 12.70 -22.92
N VAL A 135 -3.50 13.26 -22.37
CA VAL A 135 -2.28 12.54 -22.01
C VAL A 135 -2.43 12.04 -20.57
N ASN A 136 -2.58 10.73 -20.42
CA ASN A 136 -2.68 10.07 -19.13
C ASN A 136 -1.39 9.32 -18.80
N ILE A 137 -0.90 9.45 -17.58
CA ILE A 137 0.30 8.77 -17.08
C ILE A 137 -0.04 7.89 -15.86
N PRO A 138 0.78 6.88 -15.51
CA PRO A 138 0.65 6.18 -14.24
C PRO A 138 0.72 7.15 -13.06
N PHE A 139 -0.16 6.97 -12.08
CA PHE A 139 -0.17 7.82 -10.89
C PHE A 139 1.17 7.79 -10.15
N ARG A 140 1.81 6.62 -10.05
CA ARG A 140 3.13 6.43 -9.44
C ARG A 140 4.27 7.20 -10.11
N ASP A 141 4.10 7.65 -11.35
CA ASP A 141 5.16 8.35 -12.10
C ASP A 141 5.09 9.89 -11.91
N LEU A 142 4.10 10.41 -11.17
CA LEU A 142 3.98 11.85 -10.87
C LEU A 142 5.14 12.39 -10.03
N LEU A 143 5.56 11.61 -9.03
CA LEU A 143 6.61 11.97 -8.08
C LEU A 143 7.45 10.73 -7.77
N PRO A 144 8.69 10.89 -7.27
CA PRO A 144 9.49 9.77 -6.80
C PRO A 144 8.78 9.03 -5.65
N MET A 145 8.43 7.76 -5.88
CA MET A 145 7.69 6.92 -4.93
C MET A 145 8.34 5.55 -4.80
N VAL A 146 8.18 4.93 -3.62
CA VAL A 146 8.62 3.55 -3.37
C VAL A 146 7.79 2.60 -4.24
N HIS A 147 8.47 1.72 -4.98
CA HIS A 147 7.79 0.63 -5.67
C HIS A 147 7.46 -0.49 -4.65
N PRO A 148 6.26 -1.09 -4.68
CA PRO A 148 5.88 -2.11 -3.70
C PRO A 148 6.83 -3.32 -3.64
N ASN A 149 7.47 -3.69 -4.75
CA ASN A 149 8.51 -4.74 -4.78
C ASN A 149 9.73 -4.43 -3.90
N ASP A 150 9.98 -3.17 -3.58
CA ASP A 150 11.12 -2.72 -2.77
C ASP A 150 10.78 -2.64 -1.27
N ILE A 151 9.54 -2.96 -0.90
CA ILE A 151 9.08 -2.97 0.48
C ILE A 151 9.55 -4.27 1.15
N VAL A 152 10.22 -4.13 2.29
CA VAL A 152 10.58 -5.25 3.15
C VAL A 152 9.55 -5.35 4.27
N PHE A 153 8.90 -6.51 4.40
CA PHE A 153 7.92 -6.78 5.45
C PHE A 153 8.55 -7.54 6.62
N ASP A 154 8.19 -7.12 7.83
CA ASP A 154 8.37 -7.84 9.09
C ASP A 154 7.13 -7.56 9.96
N GLY A 155 7.05 -8.09 11.18
CA GLY A 155 5.96 -7.76 12.07
C GLY A 155 5.79 -8.72 13.23
N TRP A 156 4.68 -8.51 13.92
CA TRP A 156 4.29 -9.24 15.12
C TRP A 156 2.96 -9.95 14.89
N ASP A 157 2.79 -11.11 15.51
CA ASP A 157 1.50 -11.78 15.61
C ASP A 157 1.46 -12.54 16.94
N ILE A 158 0.28 -12.63 17.54
CA ILE A 158 0.08 -13.45 18.74
C ILE A 158 0.21 -14.94 18.43
N SER A 159 0.17 -15.33 17.15
CA SER A 159 0.43 -16.69 16.67
C SER A 159 1.87 -16.84 16.16
N SER A 160 2.51 -17.96 16.50
CA SER A 160 3.87 -18.35 16.07
C SER A 160 3.92 -18.91 14.65
N MET A 161 2.76 -19.09 14.01
CA MET A 161 2.61 -19.67 12.68
C MET A 161 3.39 -18.89 11.62
N ASP A 162 4.22 -19.57 10.82
CA ASP A 162 4.94 -18.96 9.69
C ASP A 162 3.97 -18.47 8.61
N LEU A 163 4.42 -17.52 7.79
CA LEU A 163 3.55 -16.94 6.77
C LEU A 163 3.12 -17.92 5.69
N GLY A 164 3.87 -19.00 5.45
CA GLY A 164 3.48 -20.04 4.49
C GLY A 164 2.25 -20.81 4.99
N CYS A 165 2.29 -21.28 6.24
CA CYS A 165 1.12 -21.90 6.89
C CYS A 165 -0.03 -20.90 7.07
N ALA A 166 0.29 -19.64 7.41
CA ALA A 166 -0.73 -18.61 7.59
C ALA A 166 -1.41 -18.20 6.27
N MET A 167 -0.69 -18.24 5.14
CA MET A 167 -1.26 -18.05 3.80
C MET A 167 -2.25 -19.17 3.47
N GLU A 168 -1.92 -20.43 3.75
CA GLU A 168 -2.83 -21.57 3.56
C GLU A 168 -4.09 -21.43 4.43
N ARG A 169 -3.92 -21.07 5.70
CA ARG A 169 -5.03 -20.79 6.62
C ARG A 169 -5.93 -19.66 6.11
N ALA A 170 -5.35 -18.63 5.48
CA ALA A 170 -6.10 -17.48 5.01
C ALA A 170 -6.99 -17.80 3.80
N GLN A 171 -6.66 -18.83 3.02
CA GLN A 171 -7.44 -19.29 1.85
C GLN A 171 -7.75 -18.19 0.83
N VAL A 172 -6.83 -17.24 0.65
CA VAL A 172 -7.00 -16.09 -0.27
C VAL A 172 -6.52 -16.39 -1.68
N PHE A 173 -5.36 -17.05 -1.83
CA PHE A 173 -4.75 -17.31 -3.14
C PHE A 173 -5.14 -18.66 -3.72
N ASP A 174 -5.05 -18.80 -5.05
CA ASP A 174 -5.14 -20.11 -5.70
C ASP A 174 -4.03 -21.04 -5.21
N TRP A 175 -4.34 -22.33 -5.06
CA TRP A 175 -3.41 -23.36 -4.59
C TRP A 175 -2.07 -23.36 -5.35
N SER A 176 -2.11 -23.29 -6.68
CA SER A 176 -0.91 -23.28 -7.53
C SER A 176 0.02 -22.09 -7.25
N LEU A 177 -0.51 -20.95 -6.81
CA LEU A 177 0.30 -19.81 -6.38
C LEU A 177 0.84 -20.04 -4.96
N GLN A 178 0.03 -20.59 -4.06
CA GLN A 178 0.45 -20.92 -2.70
C GLN A 178 1.65 -21.88 -2.70
N GLU A 179 1.64 -22.92 -3.54
CA GLU A 179 2.75 -23.86 -3.67
C GLU A 179 4.06 -23.18 -4.08
N GLN A 180 4.00 -22.23 -5.00
CA GLN A 180 5.17 -21.48 -5.46
C GLN A 180 5.72 -20.52 -4.39
N LEU A 181 4.83 -19.93 -3.58
CA LEU A 181 5.21 -18.96 -2.55
C LEU A 181 5.65 -19.61 -1.24
N ARG A 182 5.20 -20.84 -0.96
CA ARG A 182 5.45 -21.55 0.30
C ARG A 182 6.93 -21.64 0.69
N PRO A 183 7.88 -22.02 -0.20
CA PRO A 183 9.30 -22.10 0.15
C PRO A 183 9.88 -20.76 0.65
N HIS A 184 9.30 -19.64 0.23
CA HIS A 184 9.75 -18.31 0.62
C HIS A 184 9.06 -17.81 1.89
N LEU A 185 7.73 -17.98 1.98
CA LEU A 185 6.93 -17.47 3.09
C LEU A 185 7.13 -18.28 4.38
N SER A 186 7.45 -19.58 4.29
CA SER A 186 7.73 -20.39 5.48
C SER A 186 9.04 -20.02 6.19
N LEU A 187 9.92 -19.23 5.54
CA LEU A 187 11.10 -18.66 6.18
C LEU A 187 10.78 -17.41 7.01
N MET A 188 9.55 -16.88 6.90
CA MET A 188 9.12 -15.65 7.57
C MET A 188 8.21 -16.00 8.76
N LYS A 189 8.70 -15.73 9.98
CA LYS A 189 7.96 -15.96 11.22
C LYS A 189 7.67 -14.64 11.94
N PRO A 190 6.43 -14.43 12.42
CA PRO A 190 6.11 -13.26 13.22
C PRO A 190 6.87 -13.21 14.54
N ARG A 191 7.26 -12.01 14.95
CA ARG A 191 7.79 -11.73 16.28
C ARG A 191 6.69 -11.85 17.35
N PRO A 192 7.04 -12.15 18.62
CA PRO A 192 6.06 -12.22 19.69
C PRO A 192 5.34 -10.87 19.88
N SER A 193 4.02 -10.91 19.99
CA SER A 193 3.18 -9.70 20.11
C SER A 193 2.74 -9.45 21.55
N ILE A 194 2.31 -8.22 21.83
CA ILE A 194 1.54 -7.88 23.02
C ILE A 194 0.16 -8.54 22.90
N TYR A 195 -0.30 -9.23 23.94
CA TYR A 195 -1.63 -9.82 24.02
C TYR A 195 -2.30 -9.41 25.34
N ILE A 196 -3.45 -8.76 25.23
CA ILE A 196 -4.26 -8.31 26.37
C ILE A 196 -5.67 -8.86 26.14
N PRO A 197 -6.04 -9.99 26.77
CA PRO A 197 -7.30 -10.69 26.52
C PRO A 197 -8.53 -9.80 26.60
N GLU A 198 -8.52 -8.79 27.47
CA GLU A 198 -9.65 -7.87 27.70
C GLU A 198 -10.01 -7.03 26.47
N PHE A 199 -9.09 -6.84 25.53
CA PHE A 199 -9.29 -6.04 24.33
C PHE A 199 -9.59 -6.89 23.08
N ILE A 200 -9.61 -8.21 23.18
CA ILE A 200 -9.74 -9.12 22.04
C ILE A 200 -10.84 -10.15 22.32
N ALA A 201 -11.50 -10.64 21.27
CA ALA A 201 -12.48 -11.70 21.41
C ALA A 201 -11.87 -12.95 22.07
N ALA A 202 -12.60 -13.55 23.01
CA ALA A 202 -12.15 -14.72 23.78
C ALA A 202 -11.77 -15.92 22.90
N ASN A 203 -12.33 -16.04 21.69
CA ASN A 203 -11.99 -17.09 20.74
C ASN A 203 -10.57 -17.00 20.16
N GLN A 204 -9.82 -15.93 20.45
CA GLN A 204 -8.42 -15.79 20.04
C GLN A 204 -7.44 -16.38 21.06
N GLU A 205 -7.90 -16.79 22.24
CA GLU A 205 -7.03 -17.32 23.30
C GLU A 205 -6.21 -18.53 22.82
N SER A 206 -6.86 -19.47 22.12
CA SER A 206 -6.18 -20.66 21.58
C SER A 206 -5.18 -20.37 20.46
N ARG A 207 -5.20 -19.15 19.89
CA ARG A 207 -4.27 -18.70 18.85
C ARG A 207 -3.04 -18.00 19.45
N ALA A 208 -3.10 -17.57 20.71
CA ALA A 208 -2.08 -16.75 21.35
C ALA A 208 -0.94 -17.61 21.95
N ASP A 209 -0.07 -18.15 21.10
CA ASP A 209 1.12 -18.94 21.50
C ASP A 209 2.46 -18.17 21.37
N ASN A 210 2.42 -16.94 20.85
CA ASN A 210 3.58 -16.09 20.56
C ASN A 210 3.43 -14.71 21.20
N VAL A 211 3.45 -14.67 22.53
CA VAL A 211 3.13 -13.47 23.31
C VAL A 211 4.32 -12.99 24.14
N LEU A 212 4.47 -11.67 24.24
CA LEU A 212 5.43 -11.04 25.15
C LEU A 212 4.96 -11.17 26.60
N THR A 213 5.89 -11.44 27.50
CA THR A 213 5.62 -11.60 28.94
C THR A 213 6.14 -10.40 29.74
N GLY A 214 5.72 -10.30 31.00
CA GLY A 214 6.08 -9.19 31.89
C GLY A 214 5.03 -8.08 31.93
N THR A 215 5.39 -6.94 32.52
CA THR A 215 4.48 -5.79 32.62
C THR A 215 4.21 -5.17 31.25
N LEU A 216 3.12 -4.41 31.07
CA LEU A 216 2.88 -3.68 29.82
C LEU A 216 4.05 -2.75 29.43
N ALA A 217 4.75 -2.18 30.41
CA ALA A 217 5.93 -1.38 30.18
C ALA A 217 7.11 -2.21 29.63
N ASP A 218 7.31 -3.42 30.16
CA ASP A 218 8.32 -4.36 29.63
C ASP A 218 7.98 -4.80 28.22
N GLN A 219 6.73 -5.18 27.98
CA GLN A 219 6.25 -5.61 26.68
C GLN A 219 6.38 -4.49 25.63
N ALA A 220 6.04 -3.25 25.97
CA ALA A 220 6.21 -2.09 25.10
C ALA A 220 7.68 -1.77 24.80
N ARG A 221 8.61 -2.11 25.71
CA ARG A 221 10.05 -1.99 25.49
C ARG A 221 10.56 -3.10 24.57
N LEU A 222 10.13 -4.34 24.78
CA LEU A 222 10.50 -5.50 23.96
C LEU A 222 9.93 -5.43 22.54
N ALA A 223 8.74 -4.84 22.35
CA ALA A 223 8.17 -4.66 21.01
C ALA A 223 8.95 -3.63 20.15
N LYS A 224 9.80 -2.80 20.76
CA LYS A 224 10.62 -1.79 20.05
C LYS A 224 12.01 -2.31 19.65
N SER A 225 12.43 -3.46 20.16
CA SER A 225 13.72 -4.10 19.85
C SER A 225 13.61 -5.07 18.68
#